data_AF-A0A968BTC9-F1
#
_entry.id   AF-A0A968BTC9-F1
#
_cell.length_a   1.000
_cell.length_b   1.000
_cell.length_c   1.000
_cell.angle_alpha   90.00
_cell.angle_beta   90.00
_cell.angle_gamma   90.00
#
_symmetry.space_group_name_H-M   'P 1'
#
loop_
_entity.id
_entity.type
_entity.pdbx_description
1 polymer ?
#
loop_
_entity_poly.entity_id
_entity_poly.type
_entity_poly.pdbx_seq_one_letter_code
_entity_poly.pdbx_strand_id
1 'polypeptide(L)'
;MSSPQMVELFATEASTQIRQALQKARSALLSNDRETMLDSLVSALGLALQLGPAATERALAEVMAAARELARQRDADALSTLGPALVALIDQVREARALPSTAVMEAWAAVASGLGALFGELGLVLAIAPDSRLGMMTNAALRARFLDGVTDDRFEIAGWLDELAGDLLEDDPARG
;
A
#
# COMPACT_ATOMS: atom_id res chain seq x y z
N MET A 1 -8.07 40.52 4.87
CA MET A 1 -8.40 39.16 5.35
C MET A 1 -8.62 38.32 4.12
N SER A 2 -7.68 37.44 3.77
CA SER A 2 -7.81 36.57 2.61
C SER A 2 -8.78 35.44 2.94
N SER A 3 -9.90 35.39 2.24
CA SER A 3 -10.83 34.27 2.31
C SER A 3 -10.11 32.97 1.92
N PRO A 4 -10.38 31.84 2.59
CA PRO A 4 -9.87 30.55 2.16
C PRO A 4 -10.41 30.28 0.75
N GLN A 5 -9.54 30.30 -0.26
CA GLN A 5 -9.87 29.84 -1.59
C GLN A 5 -10.04 28.33 -1.50
N MET A 6 -11.28 27.88 -1.66
CA MET A 6 -11.60 26.50 -1.92
C MET A 6 -10.97 26.17 -3.27
N VAL A 7 -9.78 25.57 -3.26
CA VAL A 7 -9.14 25.08 -4.47
C VAL A 7 -9.94 23.85 -4.89
N GLU A 8 -10.93 24.04 -5.75
CA GLU A 8 -11.43 22.95 -6.59
C GLU A 8 -10.25 22.53 -7.47
N LEU A 9 -9.47 21.55 -7.00
CA LEU A 9 -8.52 20.86 -7.87
C LEU A 9 -9.35 20.27 -9.02
N PHE A 10 -9.25 20.87 -10.20
CA PHE A 10 -9.90 20.31 -11.37
C PHE A 10 -9.41 18.87 -11.54
N ALA A 11 -10.33 17.93 -11.83
CA ALA A 11 -10.01 16.50 -11.91
C ALA A 11 -8.75 16.19 -12.75
N THR A 12 -8.48 17.01 -13.77
CA THR A 12 -7.29 16.95 -14.63
C THR A 12 -6.00 17.33 -13.91
N GLU A 13 -6.02 18.36 -13.06
CA GLU A 13 -4.87 18.79 -12.26
C GLU A 13 -4.55 17.74 -11.20
N ALA A 14 -5.56 17.24 -10.48
CA ALA A 14 -5.40 16.15 -9.52
C ALA A 14 -4.82 14.90 -10.19
N SER A 15 -5.34 14.52 -11.36
CA SER A 15 -4.82 13.38 -12.16
C SER A 15 -3.36 13.57 -12.58
N THR A 16 -2.96 14.80 -12.88
CA THR A 16 -1.58 15.12 -13.25
C THR A 16 -0.66 15.01 -12.03
N GLN A 17 -1.09 15.54 -10.89
CA GLN A 17 -0.34 15.46 -9.63
C GLN A 17 -0.19 14.01 -9.17
N ILE A 18 -1.26 13.19 -9.24
CA ILE A 18 -1.18 11.76 -8.95
C ILE A 18 -0.12 11.10 -9.83
N ARG A 19 -0.14 11.34 -11.14
CA ARG A 19 0.84 10.75 -12.06
C ARG A 19 2.28 11.18 -11.74
N GLN A 20 2.49 12.46 -11.42
CA GLN A 20 3.79 12.98 -11.05
C GLN A 20 4.31 12.37 -9.74
N ALA A 21 3.44 12.26 -8.73
CA ALA A 21 3.77 11.64 -7.46
C ALA A 21 4.12 10.15 -7.64
N LEU A 22 3.33 9.40 -8.42
CA LEU A 22 3.63 7.99 -8.73
C LEU A 22 4.95 7.83 -9.50
N GLN A 23 5.22 8.71 -10.47
CA GLN A 23 6.50 8.69 -11.18
C GLN A 23 7.68 9.00 -10.23
N LYS A 24 7.50 9.96 -9.32
CA LYS A 24 8.50 10.31 -8.30
C LYS A 24 8.76 9.14 -7.37
N ALA A 25 7.71 8.44 -6.91
CA ALA A 25 7.83 7.25 -6.09
C ALA A 25 8.64 6.15 -6.78
N ARG A 26 8.35 5.86 -8.06
CA ARG A 26 9.08 4.88 -8.86
C ARG A 26 10.56 5.24 -9.00
N SER A 27 10.86 6.50 -9.33
CA SER A 27 12.26 6.95 -9.44
C SER A 27 12.99 6.83 -8.10
N ALA A 28 12.33 7.20 -7.00
CA ALA A 28 12.89 7.12 -5.65
C ALA A 28 13.14 5.67 -5.21
N LEU A 29 12.22 4.74 -5.52
CA LEU A 29 12.42 3.31 -5.31
C LEU A 29 13.67 2.79 -6.05
N LEU A 30 13.86 3.19 -7.31
CA LEU A 30 15.04 2.79 -8.10
C LEU A 30 16.35 3.40 -7.57
N SER A 31 16.29 4.58 -6.94
CA SER A 31 17.45 5.21 -6.31
C SER A 31 17.63 4.84 -4.83
N ASN A 32 16.81 3.92 -4.31
CA ASN A 32 16.77 3.54 -2.89
C ASN A 32 16.53 4.73 -1.92
N ASP A 33 15.81 5.75 -2.38
CA ASP A 33 15.36 6.89 -1.57
C ASP A 33 13.98 6.57 -0.96
N ARG A 34 14.02 5.93 0.21
CA ARG A 34 12.82 5.40 0.88
C ARG A 34 11.86 6.51 1.33
N GLU A 35 12.39 7.60 1.89
CA GLU A 35 11.60 8.72 2.39
C GLU A 35 10.80 9.34 1.24
N THR A 36 11.48 9.70 0.15
CA THR A 36 10.82 10.28 -1.02
C THR A 36 9.81 9.31 -1.63
N MET A 37 10.13 8.01 -1.68
CA MET A 37 9.23 7.00 -2.20
C MET A 37 7.94 6.92 -1.37
N LEU A 38 8.04 6.79 -0.05
CA LEU A 38 6.89 6.68 0.85
C LEU A 38 6.01 7.94 0.79
N ASP A 39 6.62 9.12 0.90
CA ASP A 39 5.90 10.39 0.84
C ASP A 39 5.14 10.56 -0.47
N SER A 40 5.76 10.16 -1.59
CA SER A 40 5.16 10.28 -2.91
C SER A 40 4.01 9.29 -3.10
N LEU A 41 4.11 8.06 -2.57
CA LEU A 41 3.01 7.08 -2.59
C LEU A 41 1.83 7.53 -1.74
N VAL A 42 2.10 8.00 -0.52
CA VAL A 42 1.06 8.51 0.41
C VAL A 42 0.35 9.72 -0.21
N SER A 43 1.11 10.66 -0.78
CA SER A 43 0.54 11.82 -1.47
C SER A 43 -0.33 11.42 -2.66
N ALA A 44 0.15 10.51 -3.52
CA ALA A 44 -0.61 10.03 -4.67
C ALA A 44 -1.91 9.35 -4.25
N LEU A 45 -1.87 8.47 -3.23
CA LEU A 45 -3.05 7.77 -2.75
C LEU A 45 -4.05 8.73 -2.09
N GLY A 46 -3.57 9.71 -1.30
CA GLY A 46 -4.43 10.71 -0.67
C GLY A 46 -5.22 11.55 -1.69
N LEU A 47 -4.58 11.93 -2.79
CA LEU A 47 -5.25 12.60 -3.92
C LEU A 47 -6.21 11.66 -4.66
N ALA A 48 -5.80 10.42 -4.87
CA ALA A 48 -6.59 9.43 -5.58
C ALA A 48 -7.90 9.08 -4.86
N LEU A 49 -7.86 8.96 -3.53
CA LEU A 49 -9.04 8.73 -2.68
C LEU A 49 -10.08 9.85 -2.78
N GLN A 50 -9.64 11.09 -2.98
CA GLN A 50 -10.53 12.23 -3.17
C GLN A 50 -11.14 12.25 -4.58
N LEU A 51 -10.39 11.78 -5.57
CA LEU A 51 -10.80 11.82 -6.98
C LEU A 51 -11.78 10.70 -7.34
N GLY A 52 -11.61 9.51 -6.77
CA GLY A 52 -12.57 8.41 -6.92
C GLY A 52 -11.95 7.03 -7.23
N PRO A 53 -12.79 6.04 -7.57
CA PRO A 53 -12.42 4.63 -7.60
C PRO A 53 -11.26 4.32 -8.56
N ALA A 54 -11.37 4.77 -9.82
CA ALA A 54 -10.38 4.45 -10.85
C ALA A 54 -8.99 5.05 -10.54
N ALA A 55 -8.96 6.24 -9.94
CA ALA A 55 -7.71 6.84 -9.49
C ALA A 55 -7.12 6.08 -8.31
N THR A 56 -7.97 5.69 -7.35
CA THR A 56 -7.57 4.95 -6.15
C THR A 56 -7.01 3.59 -6.50
N GLU A 57 -7.69 2.84 -7.36
CA GLU A 57 -7.22 1.55 -7.87
C GLU A 57 -5.82 1.67 -8.49
N ARG A 58 -5.62 2.68 -9.36
CA ARG A 58 -4.32 2.93 -9.97
C ARG A 58 -3.23 3.23 -8.94
N ALA A 59 -3.52 4.08 -7.96
CA ALA A 59 -2.55 4.40 -6.90
C ALA A 59 -2.22 3.15 -6.06
N LEU A 60 -3.21 2.33 -5.72
CA LEU A 60 -3.01 1.09 -4.98
C LEU A 60 -2.19 0.06 -5.76
N ALA A 61 -2.35 -0.03 -7.08
CA ALA A 61 -1.50 -0.88 -7.91
C ALA A 61 -0.01 -0.50 -7.82
N GLU A 62 0.29 0.80 -7.75
CA GLU A 62 1.67 1.29 -7.57
C GLU A 62 2.21 1.04 -6.16
N VAL A 63 1.36 1.22 -5.15
CA VAL A 63 1.70 0.87 -3.76
C VAL A 63 2.00 -0.63 -3.64
N MET A 64 1.19 -1.49 -4.26
CA MET A 64 1.43 -2.93 -4.34
C MET A 64 2.75 -3.25 -5.03
N ALA A 65 3.04 -2.62 -6.17
CA ALA A 65 4.31 -2.81 -6.88
C ALA A 65 5.52 -2.42 -6.02
N ALA A 66 5.44 -1.29 -5.30
CA ALA A 66 6.48 -0.88 -4.38
C ALA A 66 6.63 -1.86 -3.21
N ALA A 67 5.54 -2.31 -2.59
CA ALA A 67 5.57 -3.28 -1.50
C ALA A 67 6.20 -4.62 -1.91
N ARG A 68 5.87 -5.12 -3.12
CA ARG A 68 6.49 -6.34 -3.69
C ARG A 68 8.00 -6.16 -3.85
N GLU A 69 8.43 -5.02 -4.36
CA GLU A 69 9.86 -4.72 -4.54
C GLU A 69 10.59 -4.60 -3.20
N LEU A 70 10.01 -3.94 -2.20
CA LEU A 70 10.58 -3.88 -0.85
C LEU A 70 10.69 -5.27 -0.22
N ALA A 71 9.67 -6.13 -0.38
CA ALA A 71 9.70 -7.50 0.12
C ALA A 71 10.80 -8.33 -0.56
N ARG A 72 10.97 -8.17 -1.88
CA ARG A 72 12.05 -8.80 -2.67
C ARG A 72 13.43 -8.35 -2.18
N GLN A 73 13.57 -7.10 -1.78
CA GLN A 73 14.79 -6.54 -1.19
C GLN A 73 14.97 -6.91 0.30
N ARG A 74 14.02 -7.66 0.89
CA ARG A 74 13.96 -7.96 2.34
C ARG A 74 13.96 -6.70 3.21
N ASP A 75 13.37 -5.61 2.72
CA ASP A 75 13.32 -4.32 3.41
C ASP A 75 12.17 -4.27 4.42
N ALA A 76 12.38 -4.97 5.53
CA ALA A 76 11.42 -5.09 6.63
C ALA A 76 11.00 -3.74 7.22
N ASP A 77 11.94 -2.80 7.33
CA ASP A 77 11.74 -1.47 7.91
C ASP A 77 10.85 -0.60 7.02
N ALA A 78 11.12 -0.58 5.71
CA ALA A 78 10.30 0.17 4.77
C ALA A 78 8.85 -0.38 4.69
N LEU A 79 8.67 -1.70 4.71
CA LEU A 79 7.33 -2.32 4.77
C LEU A 79 6.59 -2.03 6.08
N SER A 80 7.30 -2.11 7.21
CA SER A 80 6.77 -1.79 8.54
C SER A 80 6.39 -0.30 8.67
N THR A 81 7.01 0.57 7.88
CA THR A 81 6.69 2.01 7.82
C THR A 81 5.52 2.29 6.86
N LEU A 82 5.53 1.66 5.67
CA LEU A 82 4.51 1.84 4.64
C LEU A 82 3.12 1.46 5.16
N GLY A 83 3.01 0.31 5.84
CA GLY A 83 1.72 -0.22 6.29
C GLY A 83 0.93 0.76 7.18
N PRO A 84 1.49 1.18 8.34
CA PRO A 84 0.87 2.16 9.22
C PRO A 84 0.64 3.52 8.55
N ALA A 85 1.53 3.97 7.67
CA ALA A 85 1.34 5.24 6.94
C ALA A 85 0.08 5.22 6.07
N LEU A 86 -0.18 4.10 5.38
CA LEU A 86 -1.41 3.93 4.60
C LEU A 86 -2.66 3.90 5.48
N VAL A 87 -2.62 3.18 6.61
CA VAL A 87 -3.75 3.15 7.56
C VAL A 87 -4.05 4.55 8.10
N ALA A 88 -3.02 5.27 8.56
CA ALA A 88 -3.16 6.62 9.07
C ALA A 88 -3.68 7.61 8.00
N LEU A 89 -3.25 7.47 6.75
CA LEU A 89 -3.77 8.27 5.63
C LEU A 89 -5.28 8.06 5.47
N ILE A 90 -5.77 6.81 5.50
CA ILE A 90 -7.21 6.53 5.36
C ILE A 90 -8.00 7.17 6.49
N ASP A 91 -7.50 7.09 7.72
CA ASP A 91 -8.14 7.71 8.88
C ASP A 91 -8.19 9.24 8.74
N GLN A 92 -7.09 9.86 8.30
CA GLN A 92 -7.04 11.31 8.03
C GLN A 92 -8.01 11.74 6.92
N VAL A 93 -8.09 10.99 5.82
CA VAL A 93 -9.01 11.28 4.71
C VAL A 93 -10.47 11.18 5.16
N ARG A 94 -10.80 10.20 6.02
CA ARG A 94 -12.13 10.05 6.62
C ARG A 94 -12.45 11.18 7.59
N GLU A 95 -11.52 11.51 8.49
CA GLU A 95 -11.68 12.59 9.46
C GLU A 95 -11.88 13.94 8.76
N ALA A 96 -11.12 14.19 7.70
CA ALA A 96 -11.26 15.39 6.86
C ALA A 96 -12.53 15.39 5.99
N ARG A 97 -13.31 14.29 5.97
CA ARG A 97 -14.46 14.08 5.07
C ARG A 97 -14.11 14.31 3.60
N ALA A 98 -12.88 13.97 3.23
CA ALA A 98 -12.35 14.15 1.88
C ALA A 98 -12.63 12.92 0.99
N LEU A 99 -13.08 11.80 1.58
CA LEU A 99 -13.53 10.63 0.84
C LEU A 99 -14.92 10.90 0.21
N PRO A 100 -15.12 10.64 -1.10
CA PRO A 100 -16.44 10.73 -1.70
C PRO A 100 -17.43 9.78 -1.01
N SER A 101 -18.64 10.26 -0.70
CA SER A 101 -19.66 9.58 0.12
C SER A 101 -20.41 8.44 -0.60
N THR A 102 -19.69 7.63 -1.37
CA THR A 102 -20.23 6.48 -2.09
C THR A 102 -19.79 5.18 -1.43
N ALA A 103 -20.65 4.16 -1.43
CA ALA A 103 -20.30 2.84 -0.90
C ALA A 103 -19.08 2.23 -1.60
N VAL A 104 -18.90 2.53 -2.89
CA VAL A 104 -17.74 2.09 -3.68
C VAL A 104 -16.45 2.71 -3.15
N MET A 105 -16.45 4.00 -2.79
CA MET A 105 -15.26 4.63 -2.22
C MET A 105 -14.95 4.16 -0.81
N GLU A 106 -15.96 3.87 0.01
CA GLU A 106 -15.73 3.24 1.32
C GLU A 106 -15.11 1.85 1.19
N ALA A 107 -15.55 1.07 0.20
CA ALA A 107 -14.94 -0.23 -0.10
C ALA A 107 -13.47 -0.07 -0.52
N TRP A 108 -13.15 0.88 -1.39
CA TRP A 108 -11.75 1.15 -1.79
C TRP A 108 -10.89 1.66 -0.63
N ALA A 109 -11.42 2.52 0.24
CA ALA A 109 -10.71 2.96 1.45
C ALA A 109 -10.47 1.78 2.42
N ALA A 110 -11.42 0.85 2.54
CA ALA A 110 -11.24 -0.36 3.32
C ALA A 110 -10.18 -1.29 2.72
N VAL A 111 -10.14 -1.46 1.38
CA VAL A 111 -9.08 -2.20 0.69
C VAL A 111 -7.72 -1.57 0.96
N ALA A 112 -7.59 -0.25 0.82
CA ALA A 112 -6.35 0.47 1.08
C ALA A 112 -5.86 0.29 2.53
N SER A 113 -6.76 0.37 3.50
CA SER A 113 -6.46 0.10 4.92
C SER A 113 -6.06 -1.36 5.15
N GLY A 114 -6.74 -2.31 4.51
CA GLY A 114 -6.43 -3.73 4.59
C GLY A 114 -5.06 -4.08 4.00
N LEU A 115 -4.70 -3.45 2.88
CA LEU A 115 -3.35 -3.52 2.29
C LEU A 115 -2.30 -2.92 3.22
N GLY A 116 -2.57 -1.76 3.82
CA GLY A 116 -1.69 -1.15 4.81
C GLY A 116 -1.41 -2.08 6.00
N ALA A 117 -2.47 -2.68 6.57
CA ALA A 117 -2.32 -3.66 7.64
C ALA A 117 -1.48 -4.87 7.21
N LEU A 118 -1.69 -5.38 6.00
CA LEU A 118 -0.93 -6.50 5.45
C LEU A 118 0.55 -6.15 5.30
N PHE A 119 0.90 -4.99 4.73
CA PHE A 119 2.32 -4.62 4.56
C PHE A 119 3.04 -4.43 5.89
N GLY A 120 2.36 -3.86 6.89
CA GLY A 120 2.91 -3.75 8.24
C GLY A 120 3.16 -5.13 8.86
N GLU A 121 2.23 -6.07 8.69
CA GLU A 121 2.39 -7.45 9.15
C GLU A 121 3.56 -8.15 8.44
N LEU A 122 3.72 -7.97 7.12
CA LEU A 122 4.85 -8.54 6.37
C LEU A 122 6.19 -7.94 6.77
N GLY A 123 6.25 -6.64 7.03
CA GLY A 123 7.46 -6.01 7.57
C GLY A 123 7.90 -6.66 8.88
N LEU A 124 6.95 -6.96 9.78
CA LEU A 124 7.23 -7.70 11.00
C LEU A 124 7.68 -9.14 10.74
N VAL A 125 7.02 -9.86 9.82
CA VAL A 125 7.42 -11.23 9.44
C VAL A 125 8.88 -11.27 8.98
N LEU A 126 9.31 -10.30 8.17
CA LEU A 126 10.67 -10.22 7.67
C LEU A 126 11.69 -9.89 8.78
N ALA A 127 11.26 -9.19 9.83
CA ALA A 127 12.12 -8.79 10.95
C ALA A 127 12.30 -9.85 12.05
N ILE A 128 11.35 -10.78 12.22
CA ILE A 128 11.38 -11.79 13.29
C ILE A 128 12.11 -13.09 12.90
N ALA A 129 12.42 -13.90 13.91
CA ALA A 129 13.04 -15.21 13.74
C ALA A 129 12.12 -16.21 12.99
N PRO A 130 12.67 -17.15 12.18
CA PRO A 130 11.90 -18.06 11.33
C PRO A 130 10.79 -18.83 12.05
N ASP A 131 11.07 -19.37 13.23
CA ASP A 131 10.15 -20.18 14.03
C ASP A 131 8.84 -19.44 14.39
N SER A 132 8.89 -18.11 14.42
CA SER A 132 7.74 -17.26 14.74
C SER A 132 6.98 -16.76 13.50
N ARG A 133 7.50 -16.98 12.28
CA ARG A 133 6.92 -16.46 11.03
C ARG A 133 5.69 -17.22 10.58
N LEU A 134 5.62 -18.52 10.83
CA LEU A 134 4.61 -19.41 10.21
C LEU A 134 3.16 -19.01 10.60
N GLY A 135 2.93 -18.68 11.86
CA GLY A 135 1.62 -18.22 12.33
C GLY A 135 1.21 -16.88 11.71
N MET A 136 2.14 -15.93 11.61
CA MET A 136 1.89 -14.62 10.99
C MET A 136 1.68 -14.74 9.48
N MET A 137 2.47 -15.56 8.79
CA MET A 137 2.27 -15.82 7.36
C MET A 137 0.92 -16.47 7.06
N THR A 138 0.44 -17.35 7.95
CA THR A 138 -0.91 -17.93 7.81
C THR A 138 -1.99 -16.85 7.88
N ASN A 139 -1.88 -15.91 8.83
CA ASN A 139 -2.82 -14.80 8.96
C ASN A 139 -2.75 -13.83 7.78
N ALA A 140 -1.54 -13.49 7.34
CA ALA A 140 -1.30 -12.68 6.15
C ALA A 140 -1.93 -13.31 4.90
N ALA A 141 -1.81 -14.62 4.72
CA ALA A 141 -2.41 -15.35 3.60
C ALA A 141 -3.95 -15.32 3.64
N LEU A 142 -4.57 -15.47 4.81
CA LEU A 142 -6.03 -15.34 4.95
C LEU A 142 -6.51 -13.93 4.59
N ARG A 143 -5.80 -12.90 5.05
CA ARG A 143 -6.10 -11.50 4.72
C ARG A 143 -5.92 -11.23 3.23
N ALA A 144 -4.85 -11.74 2.62
CA ALA A 144 -4.60 -11.59 1.19
C ALA A 144 -5.71 -12.19 0.34
N ARG A 145 -6.15 -13.43 0.64
CA ARG A 145 -7.27 -14.07 -0.06
C ARG A 145 -8.57 -13.29 0.07
N PHE A 146 -8.83 -12.71 1.25
CA PHE A 146 -9.98 -11.85 1.43
C PHE A 146 -9.88 -10.58 0.57
N LEU A 147 -8.71 -9.94 0.54
CA LEU A 147 -8.47 -8.73 -0.26
C LEU A 147 -8.57 -9.01 -1.76
N ASP A 148 -8.04 -10.13 -2.22
CA ASP A 148 -8.21 -10.58 -3.61
C ASP A 148 -9.68 -10.81 -3.95
N GLY A 149 -10.42 -11.51 -3.09
CA GLY A 149 -11.84 -11.76 -3.28
C GLY A 149 -12.69 -10.48 -3.38
N VAL A 150 -12.37 -9.43 -2.60
CA VAL A 150 -13.09 -8.14 -2.68
C VAL A 150 -12.59 -7.23 -3.80
N THR A 151 -11.41 -7.51 -4.37
CA THR A 151 -10.84 -6.74 -5.48
C THR A 151 -10.98 -7.44 -6.82
N ASP A 152 -11.62 -8.62 -6.87
CA ASP A 152 -11.74 -9.46 -8.07
C ASP A 152 -10.36 -9.83 -8.63
N ASP A 153 -9.47 -10.29 -7.73
CA ASP A 153 -8.10 -10.73 -7.98
C ASP A 153 -7.17 -9.68 -8.63
N ARG A 154 -7.59 -8.41 -8.71
CA ARG A 154 -6.84 -7.33 -9.40
C ARG A 154 -5.39 -7.16 -8.95
N PHE A 155 -5.09 -7.52 -7.70
CA PHE A 155 -3.75 -7.35 -7.12
C PHE A 155 -3.02 -8.68 -6.88
N GLU A 156 -3.65 -9.83 -7.13
CA GLU A 156 -3.08 -11.18 -6.98
C GLU A 156 -2.22 -11.34 -5.71
N ILE A 157 -2.72 -10.86 -4.57
CA ILE A 157 -1.97 -10.69 -3.33
C ILE A 157 -1.61 -12.05 -2.73
N ALA A 158 -2.54 -13.00 -2.73
CA ALA A 158 -2.35 -14.34 -2.19
C ALA A 158 -1.26 -15.10 -2.97
N GLY A 159 -1.28 -15.00 -4.31
CA GLY A 159 -0.25 -15.61 -5.16
C GLY A 159 1.15 -15.05 -4.84
N TRP A 160 1.25 -13.72 -4.71
CA TRP A 160 2.50 -13.07 -4.29
C TRP A 160 2.98 -13.52 -2.90
N LEU A 161 2.08 -13.70 -1.93
CA LEU A 161 2.46 -14.17 -0.60
C LEU A 161 2.93 -15.63 -0.60
N ASP A 162 2.31 -16.49 -1.41
CA ASP A 162 2.73 -17.88 -1.55
C ASP A 162 4.16 -17.97 -2.13
N GLU A 163 4.49 -17.12 -3.13
CA GLU A 163 5.85 -16.97 -3.66
C GLU A 163 6.83 -16.50 -2.58
N LEU A 164 6.49 -15.43 -1.86
CA LEU A 164 7.34 -14.87 -0.80
C LEU A 164 7.57 -15.89 0.34
N ALA A 165 6.57 -16.68 0.69
CA ALA A 165 6.68 -17.75 1.68
C ALA A 165 7.63 -18.85 1.22
N GLY A 166 7.57 -19.22 -0.06
CA GLY A 166 8.52 -20.14 -0.68
C GLY A 166 9.96 -19.66 -0.51
N ASP A 167 10.23 -18.42 -0.94
CA ASP A 167 11.56 -17.81 -0.83
C ASP A 167 12.08 -17.77 0.62
N LEU A 168 11.20 -17.48 1.58
CA LEU A 168 11.58 -17.42 3.00
C LEU A 168 11.92 -18.78 3.61
N LEU A 169 11.38 -19.87 3.06
CA LEU A 169 11.63 -21.23 3.51
C LEU A 169 12.88 -21.86 2.88
N GLU A 170 13.26 -21.41 1.68
CA GLU A 170 14.49 -21.83 0.99
C GLU A 170 15.75 -21.21 1.62
N ASP A 171 15.64 -19.99 2.16
CA ASP A 171 16.72 -19.27 2.83
C ASP A 171 17.06 -19.78 4.26
N ASP A 172 16.42 -20.85 4.75
CA ASP A 172 16.67 -21.39 6.10
C ASP A 172 17.93 -22.31 6.13
N PRO A 173 19.04 -21.88 6.76
CA PRO A 173 20.28 -22.65 6.80
C PRO A 173 20.16 -23.96 7.60
N ALA A 174 19.07 -24.18 8.36
CA ALA A 174 18.82 -25.43 9.05
C ALA A 174 18.43 -26.61 8.13
N ARG A 175 18.26 -26.36 6.82
CA ARG A 175 17.93 -27.38 5.80
C ARG A 175 19.07 -27.70 4.81
N GLY A 176 20.26 -27.12 4.99
CA GLY A 176 21.46 -27.36 4.16
C GLY A 176 22.47 -28.31 4.79
#